data_AF-A0A453RT58-F1
#
_entry.id   AF-A0A453RT58-F1
#
_cell.length_a   1.000
_cell.length_b   1.000
_cell.length_c   1.000
_cell.angle_alpha   90.00
_cell.angle_beta   90.00
_cell.angle_gamma   90.00
#
_symmetry.space_group_name_H-M   'P 1'
#
loop_
_entity.id
_entity.type
_entity.pdbx_description
1 polymer ?
#
loop_
_entity_poly.entity_id
_entity_poly.type
_entity_poly.pdbx_seq_one_letter_code
_entity_poly.pdbx_strand_id
1 'polypeptide(L)'
;AFVKAILSEIPIHQLLALAPPKKTIKALEKIQRGFLWAGRAEANGGHCHVNWQRVARPLSLGGLGVRDLARTSLALRTRWLWFSRTDNTRAWAGLDLQFTAEECAFFFASTTLQIGNGMEALFWEDRWIDGRSVGEIAPLLYACIP
;
A
#
# COMPACT_ATOMS: atom_id res chain seq x y z
N ALA A 1 -17.21 8.86 -15.11
CA ALA A 1 -17.61 7.54 -14.57
C ALA A 1 -16.62 6.45 -14.97
N PHE A 2 -16.32 6.27 -16.25
CA PHE A 2 -15.45 5.21 -16.80
C PHE A 2 -14.07 5.05 -16.13
N VAL A 3 -13.29 6.13 -16.00
CA VAL A 3 -11.94 6.07 -15.40
C VAL A 3 -11.96 5.53 -13.96
N LYS A 4 -12.97 5.91 -13.18
CA LYS A 4 -13.13 5.51 -11.79
C LYS A 4 -13.64 4.08 -11.66
N ALA A 5 -14.69 3.74 -12.41
CA ALA A 5 -15.37 2.45 -12.27
C ALA A 5 -14.68 1.29 -12.99
N ILE A 6 -13.93 1.57 -14.07
CA ILE A 6 -13.36 0.54 -14.95
C ILE A 6 -11.83 0.60 -14.90
N LEU A 7 -11.23 1.70 -15.35
CA LEU A 7 -9.77 1.78 -15.51
C LEU A 7 -9.01 1.74 -14.18
N SER A 8 -9.64 2.14 -13.07
CA SER A 8 -9.05 2.03 -11.74
C SER A 8 -9.18 0.62 -11.16
N GLU A 9 -10.14 -0.18 -11.64
CA GLU A 9 -10.45 -1.52 -11.13
C GLU A 9 -9.68 -2.64 -11.87
N ILE A 10 -9.43 -2.47 -13.17
CA ILE A 10 -8.65 -3.44 -13.99
C ILE A 10 -7.31 -3.85 -13.32
N PRO A 11 -6.47 -2.94 -12.81
CA PRO A 11 -5.17 -3.34 -12.26
C PRO A 11 -5.25 -3.94 -10.85
N ILE A 12 -6.40 -3.94 -10.17
CA ILE A 12 -6.47 -4.20 -8.73
C ILE A 12 -5.97 -5.58 -8.34
N HIS A 13 -6.30 -6.62 -9.10
CA HIS A 13 -5.78 -7.97 -8.83
C HIS A 13 -4.25 -8.03 -8.92
N GLN A 14 -3.65 -7.33 -9.89
CA GLN A 14 -2.20 -7.26 -10.02
C GLN A 14 -1.57 -6.39 -8.92
N LEU A 15 -2.19 -5.27 -8.56
CA LEU A 15 -1.71 -4.39 -7.49
C LEU A 15 -1.77 -5.04 -6.11
N LEU A 16 -2.69 -6.00 -5.92
CA LEU A 16 -2.80 -6.82 -4.72
C LEU A 16 -1.69 -7.86 -4.63
N ALA A 17 -1.32 -8.49 -5.75
CA ALA A 17 -0.35 -9.58 -5.76
C ALA A 17 1.10 -9.11 -5.93
N LEU A 18 1.32 -7.98 -6.62
CA LEU A 18 2.64 -7.54 -7.06
C LEU A 18 2.95 -6.13 -6.54
N ALA A 19 4.23 -5.85 -6.35
CA ALA A 19 4.77 -4.51 -6.22
C ALA A 19 5.16 -3.95 -7.58
N PRO A 20 4.24 -3.27 -8.32
CA PRO A 20 4.56 -2.80 -9.66
C PRO A 20 5.63 -1.72 -9.61
N PRO A 21 6.58 -1.71 -10.56
CA PRO A 21 7.52 -0.61 -10.72
C PRO A 21 6.78 0.72 -10.92
N LYS A 22 7.37 1.82 -10.42
CA LYS A 22 6.82 3.18 -10.60
C LYS A 22 6.54 3.53 -12.07
N LYS A 23 7.30 2.97 -13.02
CA LYS A 23 7.08 3.15 -14.47
C LYS A 23 5.74 2.55 -14.92
N THR A 24 5.38 1.37 -14.42
CA THR A 24 4.10 0.69 -14.73
C THR A 24 2.93 1.49 -14.20
N ILE A 25 3.00 1.97 -12.96
CA ILE A 25 1.98 2.85 -12.40
C ILE A 25 1.81 4.11 -13.26
N LYS A 26 2.90 4.78 -13.62
CA LYS A 26 2.85 5.97 -14.49
C LYS A 26 2.25 5.68 -15.87
N ALA A 27 2.47 4.48 -16.42
CA ALA A 27 1.87 4.08 -17.70
C ALA A 27 0.35 3.90 -17.58
N LEU A 28 -0.12 3.24 -16.51
CA LEU A 28 -1.55 3.10 -16.21
C LEU A 28 -2.21 4.47 -15.99
N GLU A 29 -1.58 5.34 -15.20
CA GLU A 29 -2.05 6.71 -14.97
C GLU A 29 -2.09 7.52 -16.26
N LYS A 30 -1.14 7.32 -17.19
CA LYS A 30 -1.16 7.99 -18.50
C LYS A 30 -2.41 7.61 -19.30
N ILE A 31 -2.79 6.34 -19.31
CA ILE A 31 -4.02 5.86 -19.97
C ILE A 31 -5.25 6.46 -19.28
N GLN A 32 -5.31 6.41 -17.94
CA GLN A 32 -6.41 7.00 -17.17
C GLN A 32 -6.57 8.50 -17.44
N ARG A 33 -5.45 9.24 -17.53
CA ARG A 33 -5.40 10.66 -17.90
C ARG A 33 -5.93 10.92 -19.30
N GLY A 34 -5.53 10.09 -20.25
CA GLY A 34 -6.02 10.20 -21.62
C GLY A 34 -7.53 10.09 -21.68
N PHE A 35 -8.09 9.04 -21.08
CA PHE A 35 -9.54 8.87 -21.04
C PHE A 35 -10.26 9.95 -20.25
N LEU A 36 -9.66 10.45 -19.16
CA LEU A 36 -10.28 11.50 -18.35
C LEU A 36 -10.40 12.83 -19.10
N TRP A 37 -9.36 13.22 -19.86
CA TRP A 37 -9.27 14.56 -20.42
C TRP A 37 -9.50 14.63 -21.94
N ALA A 38 -9.21 13.55 -22.68
CA ALA A 38 -9.33 13.49 -24.13
C ALA A 38 -10.34 12.43 -24.62
N GLY A 39 -10.95 11.65 -23.72
CA GLY A 39 -11.91 10.60 -24.08
C GLY A 39 -11.31 9.37 -24.78
N ARG A 40 -9.97 9.29 -24.88
CA ARG A 40 -9.23 8.19 -25.54
C ARG A 40 -7.92 7.92 -24.82
N ALA A 41 -7.31 6.74 -25.00
CA ALA A 41 -6.09 6.36 -24.30
C ALA A 41 -4.91 7.30 -24.59
N GLU A 42 -4.72 7.69 -25.84
CA GLU A 42 -3.65 8.59 -26.26
C GLU A 42 -4.03 10.06 -26.05
N ALA A 43 -3.35 10.70 -25.10
CA ALA A 43 -3.40 12.15 -24.92
C ALA A 43 -2.00 12.76 -24.84
N ASN A 44 -1.85 13.90 -25.50
CA ASN A 44 -0.73 14.81 -25.36
C ASN A 44 -0.81 15.60 -24.04
N GLY A 45 0.34 16.10 -23.58
CA GLY A 45 0.44 16.86 -22.32
C GLY A 45 -0.49 18.07 -22.26
N GLY A 46 -0.75 18.71 -23.41
CA GLY A 46 -1.65 19.87 -23.52
C GLY A 46 -3.13 19.57 -23.20
N HIS A 47 -3.56 18.31 -23.20
CA HIS A 47 -4.93 17.95 -22.80
C HIS A 47 -5.09 17.82 -21.27
N CYS A 48 -4.01 17.62 -20.51
CA CYS A 48 -4.06 17.29 -19.10
C CYS A 48 -3.69 18.49 -18.21
N HIS A 49 -4.63 19.40 -17.99
CA HIS A 49 -4.36 20.68 -17.29
C HIS A 49 -4.18 20.55 -15.77
N VAL A 50 -4.66 19.47 -15.14
CA VAL A 50 -4.62 19.30 -13.67
C VAL A 50 -3.57 18.27 -13.28
N ASN A 51 -2.78 18.59 -12.25
CA ASN A 51 -1.84 17.64 -11.66
C ASN A 51 -2.57 16.36 -11.19
N TRP A 52 -2.07 15.20 -11.61
CA TRP A 52 -2.70 13.91 -11.33
C TRP A 52 -2.84 13.61 -9.84
N GLN A 53 -1.88 14.02 -9.02
CA GLN A 53 -1.97 13.87 -7.56
C GLN A 53 -3.09 14.69 -6.94
N ARG A 54 -3.56 15.77 -7.58
CA ARG A 54 -4.76 16.51 -7.15
C ARG A 54 -6.03 15.79 -7.63
N VAL A 55 -6.03 15.30 -8.86
CA VAL A 55 -7.14 14.51 -9.43
C VAL A 55 -7.45 13.28 -8.59
N ALA A 56 -6.41 12.56 -8.15
CA ALA A 56 -6.52 11.31 -7.39
C ALA A 56 -6.84 11.50 -5.90
N ARG A 57 -7.07 12.74 -5.44
CA ARG A 57 -7.52 12.96 -4.05
C ARG A 57 -8.96 12.48 -3.86
N PRO A 58 -9.31 12.09 -2.63
CA PRO A 58 -10.71 11.92 -2.22
C PRO A 58 -11.55 13.16 -2.58
N LEU A 59 -12.84 12.95 -2.84
CA LEU A 59 -13.79 14.03 -3.11
C LEU A 59 -13.83 15.05 -1.95
N SER A 60 -13.75 14.57 -0.70
CA SER A 60 -13.69 15.40 0.50
C SER A 60 -12.45 16.30 0.58
N LEU A 61 -11.39 15.99 -0.17
CA LEU A 61 -10.14 16.75 -0.24
C LEU A 61 -10.01 17.51 -1.57
N GLY A 62 -11.13 17.72 -2.29
CA GLY A 62 -11.18 18.49 -3.53
C GLY A 62 -10.64 17.78 -4.77
N GLY A 63 -10.48 16.45 -4.73
CA GLY A 63 -10.14 15.65 -5.90
C GLY A 63 -11.35 15.20 -6.71
N LEU A 64 -11.12 14.39 -7.75
CA LEU A 64 -12.17 13.82 -8.58
C LEU A 64 -12.60 12.41 -8.13
N GLY A 65 -11.97 11.88 -7.08
CA GLY A 65 -12.23 10.53 -6.55
C GLY A 65 -11.69 9.42 -7.45
N VAL A 66 -10.68 9.69 -8.27
CA VAL A 66 -9.90 8.65 -8.97
C VAL A 66 -8.95 8.01 -7.96
N ARG A 67 -8.78 6.68 -7.97
CA ARG A 67 -7.84 6.00 -7.07
C ARG A 67 -6.40 6.35 -7.44
N ASP A 68 -5.62 6.75 -6.44
CA ASP A 68 -4.16 6.76 -6.54
C ASP A 68 -3.68 5.30 -6.56
N LEU A 69 -3.18 4.85 -7.71
CA LEU A 69 -2.82 3.44 -7.90
C LEU A 69 -1.62 3.03 -7.03
N ALA A 70 -0.68 3.94 -6.76
CA ALA A 70 0.48 3.64 -5.91
C ALA A 70 0.03 3.43 -4.46
N ARG A 71 -0.77 4.35 -3.91
CA ARG A 71 -1.33 4.23 -2.56
C ARG A 71 -2.28 3.04 -2.44
N THR A 72 -3.08 2.80 -3.47
CA THR A 72 -3.96 1.64 -3.54
C THR A 72 -3.17 0.34 -3.48
N SER A 73 -2.08 0.25 -4.24
CA SER A 73 -1.22 -0.93 -4.24
C SER A 73 -0.55 -1.15 -2.88
N LEU A 74 -0.02 -0.08 -2.27
CA LEU A 74 0.52 -0.11 -0.90
C LEU A 74 -0.50 -0.65 0.10
N ALA A 75 -1.72 -0.10 0.09
CA ALA A 75 -2.78 -0.49 1.02
C ALA A 75 -3.35 -1.89 0.76
N LEU A 76 -3.37 -2.36 -0.50
CA LEU A 76 -3.81 -3.72 -0.79
C LEU A 76 -2.81 -4.75 -0.29
N ARG A 77 -1.50 -4.48 -0.41
CA ARG A 77 -0.47 -5.44 -0.04
C ARG A 77 -0.28 -5.59 1.47
N THR A 78 -0.69 -4.61 2.29
CA THR A 78 -0.71 -4.79 3.76
C THR A 78 -1.65 -5.90 4.21
N ARG A 79 -2.62 -6.31 3.39
CA ARG A 79 -3.44 -7.50 3.66
C ARG A 79 -2.59 -8.76 3.84
N TRP A 80 -1.49 -8.89 3.10
CA TRP A 80 -0.61 -10.05 3.21
C TRP A 80 0.21 -10.03 4.50
N LEU A 81 0.68 -8.85 4.94
CA LEU A 81 1.28 -8.65 6.26
C LEU A 81 0.29 -9.00 7.39
N TRP A 82 -0.98 -8.64 7.23
CA TRP A 82 -2.01 -9.04 8.19
C TRP A 82 -2.17 -10.56 8.26
N PHE A 83 -2.29 -11.23 7.11
CA PHE A 83 -2.47 -12.68 7.09
C PHE A 83 -1.26 -13.47 7.57
N SER A 84 -0.04 -13.00 7.31
CA SER A 84 1.17 -13.66 7.83
C SER A 84 1.25 -13.62 9.36
N ARG A 85 0.51 -12.72 10.01
CA ARG A 85 0.45 -12.59 11.48
C ARG A 85 -0.79 -13.20 12.12
N THR A 86 -1.83 -13.49 11.35
CA THR A 86 -3.14 -13.89 11.90
C THR A 86 -3.66 -15.24 11.42
N ASP A 87 -3.09 -15.79 10.34
CA ASP A 87 -3.56 -17.05 9.77
C ASP A 87 -2.39 -17.88 9.21
N ASN A 88 -1.81 -18.70 10.09
CA ASN A 88 -0.74 -19.64 9.76
C ASN A 88 -1.25 -20.93 9.09
N THR A 89 -2.55 -21.05 8.82
CA THR A 89 -3.13 -22.27 8.21
C THR A 89 -3.24 -22.20 6.68
N ARG A 90 -2.97 -21.02 6.10
CA ARG A 90 -3.07 -20.81 4.66
C ARG A 90 -1.93 -21.49 3.91
N ALA A 91 -2.21 -21.88 2.66
CA ALA A 91 -1.21 -22.48 1.78
C ALA A 91 0.03 -21.61 1.53
N TRP A 92 -0.07 -20.30 1.75
CA TRP A 92 1.04 -19.34 1.63
C TRP A 92 1.73 -19.03 2.96
N ALA A 93 1.35 -19.69 4.06
CA ALA A 93 2.06 -19.55 5.33
C ALA A 93 3.52 -20.04 5.17
N GLY A 94 4.46 -19.22 5.65
CA GLY A 94 5.90 -19.50 5.51
C GLY A 94 6.50 -19.17 4.15
N LEU A 95 5.73 -18.66 3.19
CA LEU A 95 6.33 -18.05 1.99
C LEU A 95 7.04 -16.75 2.38
N ASP A 96 8.18 -16.52 1.74
CA ASP A 96 8.91 -15.26 1.84
C ASP A 96 8.15 -14.17 1.08
N LEU A 97 7.22 -13.54 1.78
CA LEU A 97 6.47 -12.40 1.28
C LEU A 97 7.36 -11.16 1.40
N GLN A 98 7.98 -10.81 0.28
CA GLN A 98 8.87 -9.66 0.19
C GLN A 98 8.06 -8.35 0.31
N PHE A 99 8.26 -7.63 1.43
CA PHE A 99 7.65 -6.33 1.67
C PHE A 99 8.70 -5.23 1.69
N THR A 100 8.36 -4.08 1.10
CA THR A 100 9.21 -2.89 1.20
C THR A 100 9.12 -2.26 2.58
N ALA A 101 10.14 -1.48 2.97
CA ALA A 101 10.12 -0.73 4.22
C ALA A 101 8.91 0.22 4.34
N GLU A 102 8.41 0.75 3.23
CA GLU A 102 7.21 1.61 3.19
C GLU A 102 5.94 0.82 3.55
N GLU A 103 5.82 -0.44 3.09
CA GLU A 103 4.70 -1.31 3.43
C GLU A 103 4.70 -1.71 4.90
N CYS A 104 5.87 -2.12 5.41
CA CYS A 104 6.02 -2.46 6.82
C CYS A 104 5.71 -1.25 7.70
N ALA A 105 6.24 -0.07 7.36
CA ALA A 105 5.98 1.16 8.10
C ALA A 105 4.48 1.53 8.09
N PHE A 106 3.81 1.43 6.93
CA PHE A 106 2.38 1.71 6.84
C PHE A 106 1.54 0.70 7.63
N PHE A 107 1.88 -0.59 7.57
CA PHE A 107 1.22 -1.63 8.37
C PHE A 107 1.39 -1.36 9.86
N PHE A 108 2.62 -1.21 10.34
CA PHE A 108 2.88 -0.96 11.75
C PHE A 108 2.28 0.34 12.27
N ALA A 109 2.19 1.38 11.44
CA ALA A 109 1.51 2.63 11.80
C ALA A 109 -0.01 2.49 11.92
N SER A 110 -0.61 1.45 11.32
CA SER A 110 -2.06 1.22 11.31
C SER A 110 -2.53 0.03 12.15
N THR A 111 -1.60 -0.73 12.74
CA THR A 111 -1.92 -1.93 13.54
C THR A 111 -1.17 -1.95 14.87
N THR A 112 -1.80 -2.51 15.90
CA THR A 112 -1.17 -2.80 17.20
C THR A 112 -1.19 -4.30 17.47
N LEU A 113 -0.19 -4.81 18.18
CA LEU A 113 -0.16 -6.22 18.59
C LEU A 113 -0.63 -6.37 20.04
N GLN A 114 -1.57 -7.29 20.27
CA GLN A 114 -1.94 -7.72 21.63
C GLN A 114 -1.21 -9.02 21.96
N ILE A 115 -0.49 -9.05 23.08
CA ILE A 115 0.22 -10.27 23.51
C ILE A 115 -0.82 -11.30 23.95
N GLY A 116 -0.79 -12.46 23.30
CA GLY A 116 -1.49 -13.67 23.75
C GLY A 116 -0.59 -14.53 24.63
N ASN A 117 -0.25 -15.72 24.14
CA ASN A 117 0.60 -16.69 24.84
C ASN A 117 2.12 -16.39 24.75
N GLY A 118 2.51 -15.29 24.09
CA GLY A 118 3.91 -14.88 23.92
C GLY A 118 4.70 -15.67 22.87
N MET A 119 4.09 -16.61 22.13
CA MET A 119 4.80 -17.45 21.15
C MET A 119 4.88 -16.83 19.76
N GLU A 120 3.97 -15.91 19.42
CA GLU A 120 3.85 -15.34 18.06
C GLU A 120 4.38 -13.90 17.97
N ALA A 121 4.59 -13.23 19.10
CA ALA A 121 5.03 -11.84 19.13
C ALA A 121 6.56 -11.75 19.05
N LEU A 122 7.06 -10.96 18.10
CA LEU A 122 8.48 -10.62 18.02
C LEU A 122 8.79 -9.55 19.08
N PHE A 123 9.43 -9.99 20.18
CA PHE A 123 9.66 -9.15 21.36
C PHE A 123 10.23 -7.76 21.04
N TRP A 124 11.22 -7.67 20.15
CA TRP A 124 11.90 -6.42 19.84
C TRP A 124 11.23 -5.57 18.76
N GLU A 125 10.56 -6.23 17.81
CA GLU A 125 10.10 -5.61 16.56
C GLU A 125 8.61 -5.28 16.59
N ASP A 126 7.81 -6.07 17.29
CA ASP A 126 6.37 -5.89 17.31
C ASP A 126 5.91 -4.79 18.27
N ARG A 127 4.85 -4.09 17.87
CA ARG A 127 4.30 -2.93 18.58
C ARG A 127 3.29 -3.35 19.65
N TRP A 128 3.78 -3.98 20.71
CA TRP A 128 2.97 -4.51 21.80
C TRP A 128 2.96 -3.66 23.08
N ILE A 129 3.77 -2.59 23.15
CA ILE A 129 3.82 -1.67 24.30
C ILE A 129 3.20 -0.33 23.88
N ASP A 130 1.93 -0.11 24.21
CA ASP A 130 1.20 1.13 23.86
C ASP A 130 1.32 1.50 22.37
N GLY A 131 1.31 0.50 21.50
CA GLY A 131 1.48 0.68 20.05
C GLY A 131 2.91 0.99 19.61
N ARG A 132 3.92 0.73 20.44
CA ARG A 132 5.34 0.86 20.14
C ARG A 132 6.08 -0.46 20.38
N SER A 133 7.17 -0.66 19.66
CA SER A 133 8.09 -1.78 19.88
C SER A 133 9.20 -1.42 20.85
N VAL A 134 9.87 -2.42 21.41
CA VAL A 134 11.04 -2.18 22.27
C VAL A 134 12.15 -1.49 21.49
N GLY A 135 12.33 -1.83 20.19
CA GLY A 135 13.28 -1.14 19.31
C GLY A 135 12.98 0.35 19.14
N GLU A 136 11.71 0.76 19.17
CA GLU A 136 11.32 2.17 19.11
C GLU A 136 11.47 2.90 20.46
N ILE A 137 11.39 2.18 21.58
CA ILE A 137 11.51 2.74 22.92
C ILE A 137 12.99 2.87 23.32
N ALA A 138 13.80 1.86 23.01
CA ALA A 138 15.20 1.76 23.39
C ALA A 138 16.08 1.40 22.18
N PRO A 139 16.22 2.30 21.18
CA PRO A 139 16.93 2.01 19.93
C PRO A 139 18.42 1.71 20.13
N LEU A 140 19.06 2.31 21.14
CA LEU A 140 20.46 2.03 21.47
C LEU A 140 20.65 0.62 22.01
N LEU A 141 19.70 0.12 22.81
CA LEU A 141 19.72 -1.26 23.30
C LEU A 141 19.47 -2.24 22.16
N TYR A 142 18.52 -1.93 21.28
CA TYR A 142 18.22 -2.75 20.12
C TYR A 142 19.43 -2.89 19.18
N ALA A 143 20.19 -1.81 18.98
CA ALA A 143 21.41 -1.84 18.19
C ALA A 143 22.55 -2.69 18.78
N CYS A 144 22.46 -3.09 20.06
CA CYS A 144 23.41 -3.99 20.71
C CYS A 144 23.06 -5.48 20.56
N ILE A 145 21.89 -5.80 20.00
CA ILE A 145 21.45 -7.18 19.81
C ILE A 145 22.13 -7.74 18.55
N PRO A 146 22.80 -8.90 18.64
CA PRO A 146 23.53 -9.50 17.52
C PRO A 146 22.61 -9.98 16.39
#